data_AF-A0A6A4KYK7-F1
#
_entry.id   AF-A0A6A4KYK7-F1
#
_cell.length_a   1.000
_cell.length_b   1.000
_cell.length_c   1.000
_cell.angle_alpha   90.00
_cell.angle_beta   90.00
_cell.angle_gamma   90.00
#
_symmetry.space_group_name_H-M   'P 1'
#
loop_
_entity.id
_entity.type
_entity.pdbx_description
1 polymer ?
#
loop_
_entity_poly.entity_id
_entity_poly.type
_entity_poly.pdbx_seq_one_letter_code
_entity_poly.pdbx_strand_id
1 'polypeptide(L)'
;MVQAGTYFYHGHYGMQRSAGLYGSLIVDVAEGEKEPFHYDGEFNLLLSDWWHQGAHEQELGLSSKPMRWPGEPQSLLMNGRGQYNCSLAAHFTDSSSTQCKFNGTEQCAPEILRVMPKKTYRIRLASTTALASLNLAIGIESAP
;
A
#
# COMPACT_ATOMS: atom_id res chain seq x y z
N MET A 1 5.17 -27.16 9.81
CA MET A 1 5.93 -26.21 10.64
C MET A 1 5.54 -24.82 10.18
N VAL A 2 4.95 -24.00 11.04
CA VAL A 2 4.57 -22.61 10.72
C VAL A 2 5.74 -21.72 11.15
N GLN A 3 6.20 -20.84 10.28
CA GLN A 3 7.33 -19.95 10.54
C GLN A 3 6.83 -18.53 10.80
N ALA A 4 7.46 -17.83 11.74
CA ALA A 4 7.21 -16.41 11.98
C ALA A 4 7.60 -15.58 10.76
N GLY A 5 6.82 -14.54 10.45
CA GLY A 5 7.06 -13.72 9.28
C GLY A 5 5.95 -12.73 8.95
N THR A 6 6.20 -11.98 7.88
CA THR A 6 5.23 -11.09 7.25
C THR A 6 4.67 -11.80 6.03
N TYR A 7 3.40 -12.17 6.10
CA TYR A 7 2.65 -12.78 5.01
C TYR A 7 1.44 -11.91 4.68
N PHE A 8 0.68 -12.33 3.68
CA PHE A 8 -0.57 -11.69 3.28
C PHE A 8 -1.49 -12.74 2.68
N TYR A 9 -2.78 -12.44 2.64
CA TYR A 9 -3.77 -13.21 1.89
C TYR A 9 -4.35 -12.35 0.77
N HIS A 10 -4.86 -12.99 -0.27
CA HIS A 10 -5.59 -12.33 -1.34
C HIS A 10 -6.56 -13.25 -2.06
N GLY A 11 -7.54 -12.67 -2.74
CA GLY A 11 -8.42 -13.38 -3.67
C GLY A 11 -7.62 -14.03 -4.79
N HIS A 12 -7.91 -15.30 -5.09
CA HIS A 12 -7.19 -16.07 -6.10
C HIS A 12 -8.13 -16.66 -7.17
N TYR A 13 -9.30 -16.04 -7.34
CA TYR A 13 -10.28 -16.38 -8.36
C TYR A 13 -10.60 -15.16 -9.22
N GLY A 14 -10.50 -15.29 -10.54
CA GLY A 14 -10.63 -14.18 -11.49
C GLY A 14 -9.72 -13.01 -11.11
N MET A 15 -10.26 -11.79 -11.17
CA MET A 15 -9.56 -10.55 -10.79
C MET A 15 -9.97 -10.03 -9.40
N GLN A 16 -10.47 -10.89 -8.50
CA GLN A 16 -10.98 -10.47 -7.18
C GLN A 16 -9.96 -9.74 -6.30
N ARG A 17 -8.67 -10.08 -6.37
CA ARG A 17 -7.62 -9.35 -5.64
C ARG A 17 -7.59 -7.88 -6.06
N SER A 18 -7.62 -7.59 -7.36
CA SER A 18 -7.63 -6.21 -7.88
C SER A 18 -8.90 -5.44 -7.50
N ALA A 19 -9.97 -6.14 -7.11
CA ALA A 19 -11.19 -5.54 -6.57
C ALA A 19 -11.12 -5.21 -5.07
N GLY A 20 -9.98 -5.45 -4.40
CA GLY A 20 -9.77 -5.11 -2.99
C GLY A 20 -9.75 -6.30 -2.03
N LEU A 21 -9.83 -7.55 -2.52
CA LEU A 21 -9.80 -8.73 -1.65
C LEU A 21 -8.36 -9.12 -1.29
N TYR A 22 -7.81 -8.49 -0.25
CA TYR A 22 -6.48 -8.79 0.30
C TYR A 22 -6.31 -8.25 1.72
N GLY A 23 -5.27 -8.71 2.42
CA GLY A 23 -4.91 -8.19 3.74
C GLY A 23 -3.63 -8.82 4.29
N SER A 24 -3.11 -8.23 5.36
CA SER A 24 -1.90 -8.70 6.03
C SER A 24 -2.17 -9.95 6.87
N LEU A 25 -1.21 -10.88 6.86
CA LEU A 25 -1.17 -12.05 7.74
C LEU A 25 0.18 -12.03 8.45
N ILE A 26 0.19 -11.63 9.71
CA ILE A 26 1.40 -11.59 10.52
C ILE A 26 1.44 -12.85 11.37
N VAL A 27 2.56 -13.58 11.29
CA VAL A 27 2.84 -14.69 12.20
C VAL A 27 3.99 -14.26 13.09
N ASP A 28 3.74 -14.19 14.39
CA ASP A 28 4.78 -13.90 15.37
C ASP A 28 5.57 -15.16 15.74
N VAL A 29 6.68 -14.96 16.44
CA VAL A 29 7.45 -16.06 17.03
C VAL A 29 6.60 -16.85 18.02
N ALA A 30 6.95 -18.11 18.25
CA ALA A 30 6.24 -18.97 19.19
C ALA A 30 6.23 -18.34 20.60
N GLU A 31 5.24 -18.74 21.40
CA GLU A 31 5.15 -18.27 22.79
C GLU A 31 6.44 -18.60 23.57
N GLY A 32 7.01 -17.59 24.23
CA GLY A 32 8.27 -17.70 24.97
C GLY A 32 9.54 -17.45 24.12
N GLU A 33 9.43 -17.46 22.80
CA GLU A 33 10.53 -17.12 21.90
C GLU A 33 10.62 -15.59 21.69
N LYS A 34 11.77 -15.15 21.19
CA LYS A 34 12.01 -13.75 20.82
C LYS A 34 12.56 -13.68 19.41
N GLU A 35 12.22 -12.60 18.71
CA GLU A 35 12.87 -12.26 17.45
C GLU A 35 14.40 -12.12 17.65
N PRO A 36 15.23 -12.49 16.66
CA PRO A 36 16.69 -12.46 16.78
C PRO A 36 17.27 -11.03 16.74
N PHE A 37 16.42 -10.00 16.71
CA PHE A 37 16.78 -8.58 16.70
C PHE A 37 15.80 -7.77 17.55
N HIS A 38 16.27 -6.65 18.10
CA HIS A 38 15.48 -5.75 18.95
C HIS A 38 14.86 -4.60 18.14
N TYR A 39 13.63 -4.22 18.51
CA TYR A 39 12.95 -3.03 18.01
C TYR A 39 12.02 -2.47 19.11
N ASP A 40 11.80 -1.16 19.10
CA ASP A 40 10.93 -0.45 20.05
C ASP A 40 9.46 -0.39 19.59
N GLY A 41 9.20 -0.68 18.31
CA GLY A 41 7.87 -0.71 17.73
C GLY A 41 7.89 -1.25 16.30
N GLU A 42 6.72 -1.51 15.74
CA GLU A 42 6.58 -1.98 14.36
C GLU A 42 5.47 -1.27 13.59
N PHE A 43 5.65 -1.16 12.28
CA PHE A 43 4.64 -0.69 11.33
C PHE A 43 4.38 -1.76 10.30
N ASN A 44 3.12 -1.93 9.92
CA ASN A 44 2.72 -2.81 8.82
C ASN A 44 2.29 -1.97 7.63
N LEU A 45 2.92 -2.22 6.48
CA LEU A 45 2.63 -1.59 5.20
C LEU A 45 2.28 -2.65 4.18
N LEU A 46 1.04 -2.60 3.69
CA LEU A 46 0.56 -3.38 2.56
C LEU A 46 0.37 -2.45 1.36
N LEU A 47 1.16 -2.71 0.31
CA LEU A 47 1.13 -1.96 -0.94
C LEU A 47 0.18 -2.61 -1.93
N SER A 48 -0.62 -1.80 -2.62
CA SER A 48 -1.42 -2.22 -3.76
C SER A 48 -1.54 -1.08 -4.79
N ASP A 49 -2.12 -1.38 -5.94
CA ASP A 49 -2.45 -0.44 -7.00
C ASP A 49 -3.95 -0.49 -7.28
N TRP A 50 -4.50 0.59 -7.81
CA TRP A 50 -5.93 0.75 -7.98
C TRP A 50 -6.27 1.38 -9.33
N TRP A 51 -7.23 0.75 -9.99
CA TRP A 51 -7.87 1.27 -11.19
C TRP A 51 -9.27 1.76 -10.86
N HIS A 52 -9.70 2.82 -11.53
CA HIS A 52 -11.07 3.31 -11.43
C HIS A 52 -12.07 2.47 -12.26
N GLN A 53 -11.57 1.76 -13.28
CA GLN A 53 -12.36 0.79 -14.01
C GLN A 53 -12.59 -0.45 -13.14
N GLY A 54 -13.83 -0.96 -13.07
CA GLY A 54 -14.15 -2.13 -12.25
C GLY A 54 -13.48 -3.41 -12.75
N ALA A 55 -13.06 -4.28 -11.82
CA ALA A 55 -12.31 -5.51 -12.14
C ALA A 55 -13.02 -6.43 -13.15
N HIS A 56 -14.35 -6.53 -13.09
CA HIS A 56 -15.11 -7.32 -14.06
C HIS A 56 -15.08 -6.72 -15.48
N GLU A 57 -15.13 -5.39 -15.59
CA GLU A 57 -15.03 -4.72 -16.89
C GLU A 57 -13.64 -4.89 -17.49
N GLN A 58 -12.59 -4.83 -16.66
CA GLN A 58 -11.22 -5.14 -17.06
C GLN A 58 -11.11 -6.58 -17.56
N GLU A 59 -11.67 -7.55 -16.83
CA GLU A 59 -11.67 -8.97 -17.22
C GLU A 59 -12.35 -9.21 -18.58
N LEU A 60 -13.50 -8.56 -18.82
CA LEU A 60 -14.19 -8.59 -20.12
C LEU A 60 -13.36 -7.91 -21.22
N GLY A 61 -12.64 -6.82 -20.91
CA GLY A 61 -11.74 -6.15 -21.82
C GLY A 61 -10.55 -7.02 -22.22
N LEU A 62 -9.92 -7.67 -21.25
CA LEU A 62 -8.80 -8.59 -21.48
C LEU A 62 -9.23 -9.84 -22.25
N SER A 63 -10.48 -10.26 -22.10
CA SER A 63 -11.04 -11.42 -22.81
C SER A 63 -11.68 -11.09 -24.17
N SER A 64 -11.77 -9.81 -24.56
CA SER A 64 -12.42 -9.41 -25.81
C SER A 64 -11.52 -9.58 -27.04
N LYS A 65 -12.13 -9.53 -28.24
CA LYS A 65 -11.42 -9.46 -29.52
C LYS A 65 -11.93 -8.25 -30.33
N PRO A 66 -11.13 -7.18 -30.50
CA PRO A 66 -9.76 -7.04 -30.01
C PRO A 66 -9.69 -6.96 -28.47
N MET A 67 -8.57 -7.42 -27.91
CA MET A 67 -8.28 -7.31 -26.47
C MET A 67 -8.12 -5.83 -26.10
N ARG A 68 -8.67 -5.43 -24.95
CA ARG A 68 -8.57 -4.08 -24.39
C ARG A 68 -7.73 -4.11 -23.11
N TRP A 69 -6.59 -3.45 -23.15
CA TRP A 69 -5.68 -3.32 -22.00
C TRP A 69 -6.19 -2.22 -21.04
N PRO A 70 -6.30 -2.47 -19.71
CA PRO A 70 -6.75 -1.47 -18.73
C PRO A 70 -5.79 -0.28 -18.55
N GLY A 71 -4.55 -0.37 -19.02
CA GLY A 71 -3.54 0.67 -18.82
C GLY A 71 -2.87 0.61 -17.44
N GLU A 72 -2.09 1.64 -17.11
CA GLU A 72 -1.48 1.81 -15.79
C GLU A 72 -2.52 2.20 -14.72
N PRO A 73 -2.29 1.87 -13.44
CA PRO A 73 -3.21 2.22 -12.36
C PRO A 73 -3.31 3.72 -12.15
N GLN A 74 -4.49 4.20 -11.75
CA GLN A 74 -4.70 5.62 -11.44
C GLN A 74 -4.10 6.03 -10.09
N SER A 75 -4.05 5.11 -9.12
CA SER A 75 -3.51 5.37 -7.80
C SER A 75 -2.70 4.19 -7.28
N LEU A 76 -1.61 4.51 -6.60
CA LEU A 76 -0.92 3.58 -5.72
C LEU A 76 -1.52 3.73 -4.32
N LEU A 77 -1.70 2.62 -3.62
CA LEU A 77 -2.29 2.57 -2.29
C LEU A 77 -1.27 2.05 -1.27
N MET A 78 -1.16 2.77 -0.15
CA MET A 78 -0.49 2.30 1.06
C MET A 78 -1.57 2.05 2.12
N ASN A 79 -1.67 0.81 2.60
CA ASN A 79 -2.73 0.38 3.53
C ASN A 79 -4.14 0.73 3.03
N GLY A 80 -4.36 0.60 1.71
CA GLY A 80 -5.64 0.87 1.05
C GLY A 80 -5.94 2.35 0.79
N ARG A 81 -4.99 3.26 1.05
CA ARG A 81 -5.18 4.71 0.92
C ARG A 81 -4.21 5.31 -0.08
N GLY A 82 -4.69 6.22 -0.92
CA GLY A 82 -3.88 6.90 -1.93
C GLY A 82 -4.56 8.15 -2.46
N GLN A 83 -3.79 9.02 -3.12
CA GLN A 83 -4.31 10.25 -3.71
C GLN A 83 -4.53 10.09 -5.21
N TYR A 84 -5.49 10.85 -5.76
CA TYR A 84 -5.75 10.95 -7.19
C TYR A 84 -6.03 12.41 -7.55
N ASN A 85 -5.45 12.88 -8.65
CA ASN A 85 -5.63 14.24 -9.17
C ASN A 85 -5.24 15.38 -8.19
N CYS A 86 -4.48 15.06 -7.15
CA CYS A 86 -3.88 16.02 -6.23
C CYS A 86 -2.60 15.40 -5.63
N SER A 87 -1.75 16.22 -5.04
CA SER A 87 -0.58 15.78 -4.27
C SER A 87 -0.52 16.49 -2.93
N LEU A 88 -0.15 15.77 -1.86
CA LEU A 88 0.17 16.40 -0.58
C LEU A 88 1.52 17.12 -0.60
N ALA A 89 2.42 16.68 -1.47
CA ALA A 89 3.73 17.27 -1.70
C ALA A 89 3.72 18.30 -2.84
N ALA A 90 2.54 18.80 -3.26
CA ALA A 90 2.46 19.72 -4.40
C ALA A 90 3.30 20.98 -4.16
N HIS A 91 3.43 21.43 -2.90
CA HIS A 91 4.30 22.54 -2.49
C HIS A 91 5.79 22.37 -2.82
N PHE A 92 6.29 21.14 -2.98
CA PHE A 92 7.68 20.87 -3.34
C PHE A 92 7.90 20.69 -4.85
N THR A 93 6.82 20.74 -5.63
CA THR A 93 6.87 20.52 -7.07
C THR A 93 6.55 21.81 -7.80
N ASP A 94 7.34 22.18 -8.81
CA ASP A 94 7.04 23.29 -9.74
C ASP A 94 5.90 22.95 -10.73
N SER A 95 5.17 21.86 -10.48
CA SER A 95 4.13 21.34 -11.35
C SER A 95 2.77 22.01 -11.06
N SER A 96 1.85 21.96 -12.04
CA SER A 96 0.45 22.35 -11.87
C SER A 96 -0.37 21.39 -10.97
N SER A 97 0.30 20.54 -10.18
CA SER A 97 -0.36 19.59 -9.29
C SER A 97 -1.18 20.34 -8.25
N THR A 98 -2.45 19.96 -8.11
CA THR A 98 -3.34 20.55 -7.11
C THR A 98 -2.98 20.04 -5.72
N GLN A 99 -2.89 20.94 -4.73
CA GLN A 99 -2.65 20.55 -3.32
C GLN A 99 -3.86 19.77 -2.77
N CYS A 100 -3.63 18.56 -2.24
CA CYS A 100 -4.69 17.82 -1.55
C CYS A 100 -5.08 18.55 -0.24
N LYS A 101 -6.39 18.65 0.02
CA LYS A 101 -6.94 19.21 1.26
C LYS A 101 -7.55 18.08 2.08
N PHE A 102 -6.80 17.56 3.05
CA PHE A 102 -7.27 16.54 3.99
C PHE A 102 -7.33 17.11 5.40
N ASN A 103 -8.38 16.73 6.13
CA ASN A 103 -8.53 16.98 7.55
C ASN A 103 -8.10 15.75 8.38
N GLY A 104 -7.72 14.64 7.73
CA GLY A 104 -7.20 13.42 8.35
C GLY A 104 -8.26 12.36 8.63
N THR A 105 -9.53 12.64 8.35
CA THR A 105 -10.66 11.72 8.55
C THR A 105 -11.14 11.07 7.26
N GLU A 106 -10.66 11.55 6.11
CA GLU A 106 -11.02 11.04 4.80
C GLU A 106 -10.49 9.62 4.59
N GLN A 107 -11.24 8.81 3.83
CA GLN A 107 -10.83 7.44 3.52
C GLN A 107 -9.49 7.37 2.74
N CYS A 108 -9.19 8.40 1.94
CA CYS A 108 -7.96 8.51 1.16
C CYS A 108 -6.85 9.33 1.84
N ALA A 109 -7.09 9.92 3.02
CA ALA A 109 -6.05 10.61 3.78
C ALA A 109 -4.96 9.61 4.18
N PRO A 110 -3.66 9.89 3.99
CA PRO A 110 -2.60 8.92 4.24
C PRO A 110 -2.51 8.53 5.72
N GLU A 111 -2.10 7.30 5.98
CA GLU A 111 -1.74 6.86 7.32
C GLU A 111 -0.36 7.41 7.69
N ILE A 112 -0.30 8.22 8.76
CA ILE A 112 0.95 8.84 9.23
C ILE A 112 1.65 7.88 10.19
N LEU A 113 2.85 7.43 9.82
CA LEU A 113 3.71 6.63 10.69
C LEU A 113 4.45 7.53 11.69
N ARG A 114 3.95 7.60 12.93
CA ARG A 114 4.54 8.43 13.98
C ARG A 114 5.66 7.70 14.70
N VAL A 115 6.85 8.28 14.69
CA VAL A 115 8.04 7.71 15.34
C VAL A 115 8.55 8.62 16.46
N MET A 116 9.14 8.01 17.48
CA MET A 116 9.91 8.72 18.50
C MET A 116 11.40 8.81 18.13
N PRO A 117 12.07 9.94 18.41
CA PRO A 117 13.52 10.05 18.22
C PRO A 117 14.30 8.99 18.99
N LYS A 118 15.44 8.54 18.44
CA LYS A 118 16.36 7.56 19.06
C LYS A 118 15.70 6.20 19.37
N LYS A 119 14.71 5.80 18.57
CA LYS A 119 14.03 4.50 18.63
C LYS A 119 14.21 3.73 17.32
N THR A 120 14.23 2.40 17.41
CA THR A 120 14.36 1.50 16.25
C THR A 120 13.01 0.88 15.94
N TYR A 121 12.57 0.96 14.68
CA TYR A 121 11.28 0.40 14.25
C TYR A 121 11.48 -0.67 13.19
N ARG A 122 10.68 -1.73 13.29
CA ARG A 122 10.52 -2.75 12.24
C ARG A 122 9.43 -2.33 11.27
N ILE A 123 9.76 -2.19 9.99
CA ILE A 123 8.75 -1.97 8.93
C ILE A 123 8.49 -3.30 8.24
N ARG A 124 7.29 -3.86 8.43
CA ARG A 124 6.80 -5.04 7.74
C ARG A 124 6.19 -4.62 6.41
N LEU A 125 6.84 -4.94 5.30
CA LEU A 125 6.40 -4.58 3.95
C LEU A 125 5.87 -5.81 3.20
N ALA A 126 4.68 -5.68 2.62
CA ALA A 126 4.12 -6.66 1.69
C ALA A 126 3.54 -5.95 0.47
N SER A 127 3.52 -6.63 -0.68
CA SER A 127 2.91 -6.12 -1.91
C SER A 127 1.86 -7.08 -2.44
N THR A 128 0.72 -6.52 -2.80
CA THR A 128 -0.41 -7.19 -3.47
C THR A 128 -0.81 -6.44 -4.73
N THR A 129 0.12 -5.73 -5.37
CA THR A 129 -0.10 -5.00 -6.63
C THR A 129 -0.52 -5.95 -7.75
N ALA A 130 -1.44 -5.51 -8.61
CA ALA A 130 -1.88 -6.24 -9.79
C ALA A 130 -0.92 -6.10 -10.96
N LEU A 131 -0.26 -4.95 -11.08
CA LEU A 131 0.69 -4.65 -12.15
C LEU A 131 1.98 -4.00 -11.62
N ALA A 132 1.85 -3.00 -10.75
CA ALA A 132 2.95 -2.10 -10.43
C ALA A 132 4.12 -2.80 -9.73
N SER A 133 5.34 -2.46 -10.17
CA SER A 133 6.58 -2.74 -9.43
C SER A 133 7.02 -1.47 -8.74
N LEU A 134 7.26 -1.54 -7.42
CA LEU A 134 7.41 -0.36 -6.57
C LEU A 134 8.81 -0.30 -5.94
N ASN A 135 9.26 0.93 -5.68
CA ASN A 135 10.44 1.21 -4.86
C ASN A 135 10.00 1.91 -3.57
N LEU A 136 10.54 1.48 -2.43
CA LEU A 136 10.29 2.12 -1.13
C LEU A 136 11.52 2.93 -0.71
N ALA A 137 11.29 4.21 -0.43
CA ALA A 137 12.27 5.11 0.18
C ALA A 137 11.62 5.85 1.35
N ILE A 138 12.42 6.19 2.36
CA ILE A 138 11.95 6.90 3.55
C ILE A 138 12.73 8.21 3.67
N GLY A 139 12.00 9.32 3.61
CA GLY A 139 12.50 10.63 4.00
C GLY A 139 12.13 10.93 5.44
N ILE A 140 13.03 11.56 6.20
CA ILE A 140 12.74 12.04 7.55
C ILE A 140 12.51 13.54 7.45
N GLU A 141 11.29 13.96 7.74
CA GLU A 141 10.94 15.37 7.88
C GLU A 141 10.73 15.67 9.36
N SER A 142 11.41 16.69 9.88
CA SER A 142 11.10 17.23 11.20
C SER A 142 9.77 17.95 11.12
N ALA A 143 8.82 17.59 11.98
CA ALA A 143 7.62 18.41 12.16
C ALA A 143 8.04 19.87 12.45
N PRO A 144 7.36 20.88 11.86
CA PRO A 144 7.59 22.27 12.20
C PRO A 144 7.32 22.56 13.67
#